data_AF-A0A1M6C3K5-F1
#
_entry.id   AF-A0A1M6C3K5-F1
#
_cell.length_a   1.000
_cell.length_b   1.000
_cell.length_c   1.000
_cell.angle_alpha   90.00
_cell.angle_beta   90.00
_cell.angle_gamma   90.00
#
_symmetry.space_group_name_H-M   'P 1'
#
loop_
_entity.id
_entity.type
_entity.pdbx_description
1 polymer ?
#
loop_
_entity_poly.entity_id
_entity_poly.type
_entity_poly.pdbx_seq_one_letter_code
_entity_poly.pdbx_strand_id
1 'polypeptide(L)'
;MKKRRLLSALLITFTCIQLFSISSYATETAAEGSSITESSAESSASNESSTASEEAATKDANAEAEDIENFINPKEPTTKTVQDATESILEINVLFIDDNEVRHMVTCGVGFLLETSEGDQYVISTKDIVSPSKKTRESVYQQLGISNEDDAWDKIKLQIEVAYEGDVATSASVAYSSKEMNLAVLKLDDKVYNRTPLTLLVDDKEKSDKRAFAEADDVYALGFPSMSKILDDAIDYYSTKDVVTLSGKITNITEKNSSEVILQTVAMQSSMYGGPLVNDHGLLIGMNTLDKEGNYFISISSNSIMKVLKAVGLDTVNVMTATEYDEYLNPPENEKKDDKGNGDVENKETIVQVIPKKIFILIFALIGVILVVLITLIVVIIRNSKPKKKSKRQLQKEKEEAIMSGKRFEDQSEVEEEEKPVVSGEIKSKSRELQKEPEIQPDTSNVREFHPSDNLAASSETTVLSAGMNPSPNSYAIGTLICKRTGENIVIDKPVYRIGKNENYNDYCIRNNTAVSRMHAEIHGTMQGAVIIDVGSTNGTFVSGNRIPQGQQIPLHPGNVISFGDEEFEFRN
;
A
#
# COMPACT_ATOMS: atom_id res chain seq x y z
N MET A 1 -44.66 10.33 -35.19
CA MET A 1 -45.49 10.49 -33.98
C MET A 1 -45.38 9.35 -32.95
N LYS A 2 -44.89 8.14 -33.26
CA LYS A 2 -44.77 7.04 -32.27
C LYS A 2 -43.53 7.10 -31.35
N LYS A 3 -42.42 7.76 -31.75
CA LYS A 3 -41.21 7.89 -30.91
C LYS A 3 -41.32 8.93 -29.78
N ARG A 4 -42.21 9.93 -29.89
CA ARG A 4 -42.41 10.94 -28.83
C ARG A 4 -43.31 10.46 -27.69
N ARG A 5 -44.21 9.49 -27.93
CA ARG A 5 -45.09 8.95 -26.87
C ARG A 5 -44.38 7.97 -25.93
N LEU A 6 -43.31 7.32 -26.37
CA LEU A 6 -42.51 6.42 -25.52
C LEU A 6 -41.63 7.19 -24.53
N LEU A 7 -41.07 8.34 -24.95
CA LEU A 7 -40.25 9.19 -24.09
C LEU A 7 -41.09 9.87 -23.00
N SER A 8 -42.34 10.26 -23.32
CA SER A 8 -43.27 10.82 -22.34
C SER A 8 -43.75 9.79 -21.32
N ALA A 9 -43.92 8.52 -21.71
CA ALA A 9 -44.27 7.45 -20.76
C ALA A 9 -43.10 7.14 -19.81
N LEU A 10 -41.85 7.17 -20.31
CA LEU A 10 -40.65 6.93 -19.53
C LEU A 10 -40.39 8.04 -18.48
N LEU A 11 -40.70 9.30 -18.82
CA LEU A 11 -40.56 10.43 -17.89
C LEU A 11 -41.61 10.42 -16.78
N ILE A 12 -42.82 9.93 -17.07
CA ILE A 12 -43.91 9.78 -16.10
C ILE A 12 -43.62 8.63 -15.13
N THR A 13 -43.02 7.54 -15.60
CA THR A 13 -42.62 6.43 -14.70
C THR A 13 -41.44 6.80 -13.79
N PHE A 14 -40.51 7.63 -14.25
CA PHE A 14 -39.36 8.06 -13.43
C PHE A 14 -39.76 9.09 -12.36
N THR A 15 -40.75 9.94 -12.65
CA THR A 15 -41.31 10.89 -11.68
C THR A 15 -42.22 10.21 -10.64
N CYS A 16 -42.95 9.15 -11.00
CA CYS A 16 -43.73 8.37 -10.04
C CYS A 16 -42.88 7.57 -9.03
N ILE A 17 -41.65 7.18 -9.38
CA ILE A 17 -40.75 6.47 -8.46
C ILE A 17 -40.14 7.44 -7.43
N GLN A 18 -39.81 8.67 -7.83
CA GLN A 18 -39.33 9.70 -6.91
C GLN A 18 -40.42 10.21 -5.95
N LEU A 19 -41.69 10.19 -6.37
CA LEU A 19 -42.82 10.54 -5.50
C LEU A 19 -43.23 9.42 -4.53
N PHE A 20 -42.84 8.17 -4.78
CA PHE A 20 -43.09 7.05 -3.86
C PHE A 20 -42.06 6.96 -2.72
N SER A 21 -40.87 7.55 -2.89
CA SER A 21 -39.84 7.61 -1.83
C SER A 21 -40.03 8.75 -0.83
N ILE A 22 -41.03 9.62 -1.01
CA ILE A 22 -41.30 10.76 -0.11
C ILE A 22 -42.58 10.54 0.73
N SER A 23 -43.34 9.45 0.52
CA SER A 23 -44.65 9.26 1.18
C SER A 23 -44.68 8.35 2.42
N SER A 24 -43.54 7.96 2.99
CA SER A 24 -43.53 7.18 4.25
C SER A 24 -43.34 8.00 5.54
N TYR A 25 -43.35 9.33 5.46
CA TYR A 25 -43.40 10.19 6.66
C TYR A 25 -44.40 11.32 6.44
N ALA A 26 -45.69 11.06 6.69
CA ALA A 26 -46.67 12.08 7.16
C ALA A 26 -48.09 11.50 7.29
N THR A 27 -48.47 11.17 8.53
CA THR A 27 -49.83 11.21 9.12
C THR A 27 -49.58 11.29 10.63
N GLU A 28 -50.03 12.23 11.47
CA GLU A 28 -51.20 13.11 11.56
C GLU A 28 -50.73 14.44 12.22
N THR A 29 -51.30 15.62 11.92
CA THR A 29 -52.53 16.09 12.57
C THR A 29 -53.03 17.37 11.87
N ALA A 30 -54.33 17.41 11.56
CA ALA A 30 -55.11 18.63 11.33
C ALA A 30 -55.55 19.19 12.71
N ALA A 31 -55.92 20.45 12.95
CA ALA A 31 -56.60 21.43 12.12
C ALA A 31 -56.51 22.85 12.73
N GLU A 32 -56.62 23.84 11.85
CA GLU A 32 -57.34 25.13 11.96
C GLU A 32 -57.06 26.17 13.08
N GLY A 33 -56.82 27.43 12.64
CA GLY A 33 -57.48 28.57 13.28
C GLY A 33 -56.69 29.88 13.52
N SER A 34 -56.57 30.71 12.48
CA SER A 34 -56.78 32.18 12.48
C SER A 34 -56.15 33.12 13.54
N SER A 35 -55.27 33.99 13.04
CA SER A 35 -55.29 35.48 13.14
C SER A 35 -54.89 36.26 14.42
N ILE A 36 -53.97 37.22 14.19
CA ILE A 36 -53.97 38.64 14.60
C ILE A 36 -53.14 39.09 15.85
N THR A 37 -52.09 39.88 15.51
CA THR A 37 -51.50 41.11 16.10
C THR A 37 -50.82 41.20 17.47
N GLU A 38 -49.64 41.85 17.40
CA GLU A 38 -49.09 42.95 18.21
C GLU A 38 -48.50 42.75 19.61
N SER A 39 -47.20 43.06 19.65
CA SER A 39 -46.46 43.98 20.52
C SER A 39 -46.09 43.64 21.98
N SER A 40 -44.77 43.79 22.20
CA SER A 40 -44.10 44.52 23.28
C SER A 40 -44.11 44.00 24.73
N ALA A 41 -42.86 43.86 25.20
CA ALA A 41 -42.33 44.31 26.49
C ALA A 41 -42.42 43.38 27.73
N GLU A 42 -41.19 43.12 28.21
CA GLU A 42 -40.74 43.12 29.60
C GLU A 42 -40.98 41.93 30.54
N SER A 43 -39.95 41.76 31.34
CA SER A 43 -39.59 40.67 32.25
C SER A 43 -40.42 40.64 33.53
N SER A 44 -40.68 39.43 34.06
CA SER A 44 -40.15 38.97 35.36
C SER A 44 -40.81 37.65 35.82
N ALA A 45 -39.94 36.67 36.12
CA ALA A 45 -40.05 35.54 37.05
C ALA A 45 -41.43 35.09 37.61
N SER A 46 -41.82 33.84 37.39
CA SER A 46 -41.54 32.69 38.30
C SER A 46 -42.57 31.54 38.14
N ASN A 47 -42.02 30.32 38.17
CA ASN A 47 -42.58 29.02 38.47
C ASN A 47 -43.36 28.17 37.42
N GLU A 48 -42.65 27.10 37.04
CA GLU A 48 -43.06 25.68 37.05
C GLU A 48 -43.78 25.05 35.84
N SER A 49 -43.00 24.17 35.19
CA SER A 49 -43.32 22.75 34.93
C SER A 49 -43.59 22.32 33.49
N SER A 50 -42.88 21.24 33.14
CA SER A 50 -43.18 20.22 32.11
C SER A 50 -43.10 20.59 30.63
N THR A 51 -41.87 20.74 30.09
CA THR A 51 -41.54 20.38 28.69
C THR A 51 -40.03 20.14 28.56
N ALA A 52 -39.51 19.11 29.23
CA ALA A 52 -38.12 18.66 29.07
C ALA A 52 -38.00 17.12 29.01
N SER A 53 -39.12 16.39 28.98
CA SER A 53 -39.15 14.93 29.08
C SER A 53 -39.42 14.20 27.77
N GLU A 54 -39.72 14.89 26.66
CA GLU A 54 -40.03 14.24 25.39
C GLU A 54 -38.86 14.22 24.39
N GLU A 55 -38.03 15.28 24.32
CA GLU A 55 -36.84 15.27 23.44
C GLU A 55 -35.67 14.43 23.99
N ALA A 56 -35.56 14.28 25.31
CA ALA A 56 -34.57 13.41 25.94
C ALA A 56 -34.95 11.92 25.78
N ALA A 57 -36.24 11.60 25.95
CA ALA A 57 -36.75 10.23 25.83
C ALA A 57 -36.67 9.67 24.40
N THR A 58 -36.78 10.52 23.37
CA THR A 58 -36.62 10.07 21.96
C THR A 58 -35.17 9.85 21.55
N LYS A 59 -34.19 10.49 22.23
CA LYS A 59 -32.76 10.22 22.00
C LYS A 59 -32.29 8.98 22.75
N ASP A 60 -32.77 8.78 23.97
CA ASP A 60 -32.46 7.58 24.77
C ASP A 60 -33.05 6.30 24.15
N ALA A 61 -34.29 6.35 23.63
CA ALA A 61 -34.91 5.19 22.99
C ALA A 61 -34.27 4.80 21.64
N ASN A 62 -33.65 5.75 20.92
CA ASN A 62 -32.99 5.48 19.64
C ASN A 62 -31.56 4.92 19.85
N ALA A 63 -30.88 5.39 20.91
CA ALA A 63 -29.61 4.81 21.36
C ALA A 63 -29.81 3.38 21.90
N GLU A 64 -30.84 3.15 22.73
CA GLU A 64 -31.18 1.79 23.20
C GLU A 64 -31.57 0.84 22.05
N ALA A 65 -32.19 1.34 20.98
CA ALA A 65 -32.54 0.53 19.81
C ALA A 65 -31.30 0.18 18.94
N GLU A 66 -30.37 1.12 18.74
CA GLU A 66 -29.08 0.86 18.10
C GLU A 66 -28.21 -0.11 18.93
N ASP A 67 -28.22 0.03 20.26
CA ASP A 67 -27.51 -0.88 21.18
C ASP A 67 -28.09 -2.31 21.10
N ILE A 68 -29.42 -2.47 20.98
CA ILE A 68 -30.07 -3.78 20.81
C ILE A 68 -29.80 -4.37 19.41
N GLU A 69 -29.78 -3.55 18.34
CA GLU A 69 -29.48 -4.02 16.99
C GLU A 69 -28.00 -4.44 16.84
N ASN A 70 -27.08 -3.67 17.42
CA ASN A 70 -25.65 -4.00 17.51
C ASN A 70 -25.42 -5.25 18.38
N PHE A 71 -26.20 -5.46 19.43
CA PHE A 71 -26.14 -6.67 20.25
C PHE A 71 -26.58 -7.93 19.48
N ILE A 72 -27.50 -7.80 18.51
CA ILE A 72 -27.98 -8.91 17.68
C ILE A 72 -27.08 -9.12 16.46
N ASN A 73 -26.48 -8.06 15.92
CA ASN A 73 -25.60 -8.09 14.76
C ASN A 73 -24.41 -7.15 14.98
N PRO A 74 -23.29 -7.65 15.54
CA PRO A 74 -22.15 -6.79 15.88
C PRO A 74 -21.62 -6.12 14.62
N LYS A 75 -21.24 -4.85 14.78
CA LYS A 75 -20.61 -4.05 13.73
C LYS A 75 -19.42 -4.80 13.16
N GLU A 76 -19.40 -5.03 11.85
CA GLU A 76 -18.30 -5.74 11.20
C GLU A 76 -17.20 -4.75 10.76
N PRO A 77 -15.91 -5.09 10.94
CA PRO A 77 -14.83 -4.32 10.36
C PRO A 77 -14.77 -4.56 8.84
N THR A 78 -14.28 -3.55 8.12
CA THR A 78 -14.07 -3.62 6.66
C THR A 78 -13.07 -4.69 6.24
N THR A 79 -12.08 -4.96 7.08
CA THR A 79 -11.04 -5.98 6.91
C THR A 79 -11.15 -7.00 8.04
N LYS A 80 -10.99 -8.29 7.72
CA LYS A 80 -11.15 -9.39 8.70
C LYS A 80 -9.85 -10.16 8.94
N THR A 81 -8.84 -9.93 8.10
CA THR A 81 -7.52 -10.55 8.18
C THR A 81 -6.43 -9.54 7.82
N VAL A 82 -5.18 -9.85 8.20
CA VAL A 82 -4.00 -9.11 7.74
C VAL A 82 -3.90 -9.06 6.22
N GLN A 83 -4.33 -10.13 5.52
CA GLN A 83 -4.31 -10.16 4.06
C GLN A 83 -5.32 -9.16 3.47
N ASP A 84 -6.52 -9.03 4.05
CA ASP A 84 -7.50 -8.05 3.58
C ASP A 84 -6.97 -6.62 3.76
N ALA A 85 -6.20 -6.37 4.83
CA ALA A 85 -5.59 -5.08 5.07
C ALA A 85 -4.55 -4.68 3.99
N THR A 86 -3.97 -5.65 3.27
CA THR A 86 -3.06 -5.35 2.14
C THR A 86 -3.76 -4.59 1.02
N GLU A 87 -5.06 -4.79 0.83
CA GLU A 87 -5.88 -4.09 -0.17
C GLU A 87 -6.13 -2.62 0.16
N SER A 88 -5.70 -2.15 1.34
CA SER A 88 -5.76 -0.73 1.73
C SER A 88 -4.50 0.05 1.38
N ILE A 89 -3.41 -0.65 1.04
CA ILE A 89 -2.07 -0.06 0.91
C ILE A 89 -1.92 0.58 -0.46
N LEU A 90 -1.45 1.83 -0.46
CA LEU A 90 -1.35 2.67 -1.64
C LEU A 90 0.04 3.29 -1.76
N GLU A 91 0.55 3.39 -2.97
CA GLU A 91 1.81 4.10 -3.24
C GLU A 91 1.52 5.58 -3.45
N ILE A 92 2.23 6.43 -2.72
CA ILE A 92 2.12 7.88 -2.80
C ILE A 92 3.33 8.41 -3.55
N ASN A 93 3.08 9.10 -4.64
CA ASN A 93 4.10 9.67 -5.51
C ASN A 93 3.97 11.19 -5.51
N VAL A 94 5.03 11.88 -5.11
CA VAL A 94 5.15 13.32 -5.27
C VAL A 94 6.04 13.57 -6.48
N LEU A 95 5.49 14.23 -7.48
CA LEU A 95 6.17 14.47 -8.75
C LEU A 95 6.04 15.92 -9.18
N PHE A 96 6.88 16.35 -10.12
CA PHE A 96 6.61 17.53 -10.92
C PHE A 96 6.56 17.13 -12.40
N ILE A 97 5.86 17.94 -13.18
CA ILE A 97 5.73 17.75 -14.62
C ILE A 97 6.51 18.90 -15.27
N ASP A 98 7.46 18.56 -16.14
CA ASP A 98 8.25 19.55 -16.86
C ASP A 98 7.51 20.12 -18.09
N ASP A 99 8.14 21.08 -18.77
CA ASP A 99 7.55 21.73 -19.95
C ASP A 99 7.32 20.77 -21.14
N ASN A 100 7.95 19.58 -21.12
CA ASN A 100 7.77 18.52 -22.12
C ASN A 100 6.71 17.49 -21.70
N GLU A 101 5.95 17.76 -20.64
CA GLU A 101 4.97 16.86 -20.05
C GLU A 101 5.58 15.56 -19.47
N VAL A 102 6.90 15.55 -19.22
CA VAL A 102 7.57 14.42 -18.60
C VAL A 102 7.38 14.49 -17.08
N ARG A 103 7.01 13.36 -16.49
CA ARG A 103 6.80 13.21 -15.05
C ARG A 103 8.12 12.87 -14.38
N HIS A 104 8.49 13.65 -13.38
CA HIS A 104 9.71 13.46 -12.60
C HIS A 104 9.36 13.22 -11.14
N MET A 105 9.71 12.04 -10.64
CA MET A 105 9.45 11.66 -9.26
C MET A 105 10.42 12.39 -8.30
N VAL A 106 9.87 12.98 -7.24
CA VAL A 106 10.65 13.68 -6.21
C VAL A 106 10.74 12.82 -4.95
N THR A 107 9.61 12.31 -4.50
CA THR A 107 9.52 11.33 -3.41
C THR A 107 8.45 10.30 -3.77
N CYS A 108 8.68 9.06 -3.37
CA CYS A 108 7.64 8.04 -3.29
C CYS A 108 7.39 7.70 -1.81
N GLY A 109 6.39 6.88 -1.54
CA GLY A 109 5.88 6.64 -0.21
C GLY A 109 4.82 5.57 -0.16
N VAL A 110 4.47 5.18 1.06
CA VAL A 110 3.31 4.34 1.33
C VAL A 110 2.30 5.11 2.17
N GLY A 111 1.03 4.89 1.87
CA GLY A 111 -0.09 5.26 2.73
C GLY A 111 -1.14 4.17 2.77
N PHE A 112 -2.18 4.40 3.55
CA PHE A 112 -3.32 3.50 3.66
C PHE A 112 -4.64 4.24 3.53
N LEU A 113 -5.60 3.56 2.92
CA LEU A 113 -6.91 4.09 2.60
C LEU A 113 -7.85 4.04 3.82
N LEU A 114 -8.50 5.18 4.09
CA LEU A 114 -9.62 5.33 5.00
C LEU A 114 -10.84 5.85 4.23
N GLU A 115 -12.03 5.55 4.73
CA GLU A 115 -13.28 6.01 4.17
C GLU A 115 -14.22 6.50 5.28
N THR A 116 -14.92 7.60 5.00
CA THR A 116 -15.97 8.14 5.88
C THR A 116 -17.30 7.43 5.64
N SER A 117 -18.23 7.54 6.58
CA SER A 117 -19.62 7.06 6.40
C SER A 117 -20.35 7.67 5.20
N GLU A 118 -19.93 8.86 4.73
CA GLU A 118 -20.44 9.50 3.51
C GLU A 118 -19.78 8.97 2.23
N GLY A 119 -18.76 8.12 2.38
CA GLY A 119 -17.99 7.49 1.31
C GLY A 119 -16.85 8.35 0.77
N ASP A 120 -16.46 9.43 1.45
CA ASP A 120 -15.28 10.22 1.06
C ASP A 120 -14.02 9.45 1.46
N GLN A 121 -13.05 9.39 0.53
CA GLN A 121 -11.83 8.59 0.68
C GLN A 121 -10.61 9.45 0.97
N TYR A 122 -9.83 9.00 1.94
CA TYR A 122 -8.64 9.67 2.42
C TYR A 122 -7.48 8.69 2.51
N VAL A 123 -6.28 9.18 2.24
CA VAL A 123 -5.05 8.41 2.44
C VAL A 123 -4.26 9.05 3.57
N ILE A 124 -3.91 8.24 4.56
CA ILE A 124 -3.02 8.65 5.64
C ILE A 124 -1.61 8.20 5.29
N SER A 125 -0.66 9.10 5.48
CA SER A 125 0.77 8.84 5.34
C SER A 125 1.55 9.87 6.15
N THR A 126 2.82 10.02 5.85
CA THR A 126 3.72 10.89 6.58
C THR A 126 3.93 12.21 5.87
N LYS A 127 4.09 13.27 6.66
CA LYS A 127 4.26 14.63 6.13
C LYS A 127 5.51 14.73 5.24
N ASP A 128 6.60 14.08 5.64
CA ASP A 128 7.87 14.18 4.93
C ASP A 128 7.87 13.50 3.55
N ILE A 129 6.98 12.51 3.34
CA ILE A 129 6.72 11.93 2.02
C ILE A 129 5.97 12.94 1.14
N VAL A 130 4.85 13.47 1.63
CA VAL A 130 3.92 14.28 0.82
C VAL A 130 4.39 15.72 0.60
N SER A 131 5.21 16.24 1.51
CA SER A 131 5.74 17.60 1.49
C SER A 131 7.25 17.56 1.72
N PRO A 132 8.02 17.11 0.69
CA PRO A 132 9.46 16.92 0.82
C PRO A 132 10.18 18.22 1.19
N SER A 133 11.25 18.09 1.97
CA SER A 133 12.05 19.23 2.42
C SER A 133 12.71 19.96 1.23
N LYS A 134 13.05 21.24 1.40
CA LYS A 134 13.81 21.99 0.38
C LYS A 134 15.08 21.25 -0.04
N LYS A 135 15.84 20.73 0.93
CA LYS A 135 17.05 19.92 0.68
C LYS A 135 16.76 18.69 -0.19
N THR A 136 15.65 17.98 0.07
CA THR A 136 15.26 16.79 -0.72
C THR A 136 14.96 17.17 -2.17
N ARG A 137 14.15 18.22 -2.38
CA ARG A 137 13.79 18.71 -3.71
C ARG A 137 15.03 19.14 -4.50
N GLU A 138 15.89 19.94 -3.89
CA GLU A 138 17.13 20.43 -4.51
C GLU A 138 18.06 19.30 -4.94
N SER A 139 18.23 18.26 -4.11
CA SER A 139 19.03 17.09 -4.47
C SER A 139 18.52 16.38 -5.72
N VAL A 140 17.20 16.20 -5.84
CA VAL A 140 16.59 15.56 -7.01
C VAL A 140 16.75 16.44 -8.26
N TYR A 141 16.48 17.74 -8.15
CA TYR A 141 16.61 18.66 -9.28
C TYR A 141 18.06 18.74 -9.80
N GLN A 142 19.05 18.67 -8.91
CA GLN A 142 20.47 18.59 -9.29
C GLN A 142 20.78 17.31 -10.06
N GLN A 143 20.27 16.17 -9.60
CA GLN A 143 20.49 14.87 -10.25
C GLN A 143 19.84 14.80 -11.63
N LEU A 144 18.66 15.41 -11.78
CA LEU A 144 17.95 15.52 -13.06
C LEU A 144 18.56 16.58 -14.00
N GLY A 145 19.56 17.34 -13.55
CA GLY A 145 20.21 18.38 -14.37
C GLY A 145 19.35 19.62 -14.62
N ILE A 146 18.36 19.89 -13.77
CA ILE A 146 17.45 21.04 -13.90
C ILE A 146 18.20 22.32 -13.49
N SER A 147 18.29 23.29 -14.39
CA SER A 147 18.89 24.60 -14.08
C SER A 147 18.12 25.33 -12.98
N ASN A 148 18.82 25.96 -12.04
CA ASN A 148 18.24 26.80 -10.98
C ASN A 148 18.43 28.30 -11.26
N GLU A 149 18.24 28.72 -12.51
CA GLU A 149 18.28 30.15 -12.85
C GLU A 149 17.10 30.88 -12.19
N ASP A 150 17.35 32.07 -11.64
CA ASP A 150 16.34 32.94 -11.01
C ASP A 150 15.46 32.25 -9.94
N ASP A 151 16.06 31.39 -9.12
CA ASP A 151 15.39 30.60 -8.08
C ASP A 151 14.21 29.78 -8.63
N ALA A 152 14.34 29.26 -9.86
CA ALA A 152 13.30 28.48 -10.54
C ALA A 152 12.82 27.28 -9.71
N TRP A 153 13.70 26.64 -8.94
CA TRP A 153 13.36 25.46 -8.16
C TRP A 153 12.26 25.69 -7.10
N ASP A 154 12.19 26.89 -6.53
CA ASP A 154 11.13 27.21 -5.54
C ASP A 154 9.77 27.48 -6.20
N LYS A 155 9.74 27.68 -7.53
CA LYS A 155 8.52 27.90 -8.32
C LYS A 155 7.96 26.61 -8.92
N ILE A 156 8.71 25.51 -8.88
CA ILE A 156 8.28 24.20 -9.39
C ILE A 156 7.09 23.72 -8.55
N LYS A 157 5.97 23.46 -9.23
CA LYS A 157 4.75 22.93 -8.61
C LYS A 157 4.84 21.42 -8.52
N LEU A 158 4.67 20.91 -7.30
CA LEU A 158 4.56 19.48 -7.05
C LEU A 158 3.10 19.04 -7.14
N GLN A 159 2.89 17.84 -7.66
CA GLN A 159 1.62 17.12 -7.70
C GLN A 159 1.74 15.85 -6.89
N ILE A 160 0.65 15.43 -6.26
CA ILE A 160 0.56 14.18 -5.51
C ILE A 160 -0.32 13.24 -6.33
N GLU A 161 0.25 12.11 -6.72
CA GLU A 161 -0.45 10.99 -7.34
C GLU A 161 -0.46 9.81 -6.37
N VAL A 162 -1.63 9.21 -6.20
CA VAL A 162 -1.81 7.99 -5.40
C VAL A 162 -2.07 6.86 -6.36
N ALA A 163 -1.09 5.98 -6.49
CA ALA A 163 -1.18 4.81 -7.34
C ALA A 163 -1.88 3.68 -6.60
N TYR A 164 -2.84 3.07 -7.29
CA TYR A 164 -3.70 2.06 -6.72
C TYR A 164 -3.89 0.85 -7.61
N GLU A 165 -3.32 0.76 -8.81
CA GLU A 165 -3.28 -0.51 -9.59
C GLU A 165 -2.32 -0.36 -10.77
N GLY A 166 -1.13 -0.95 -10.73
CA GLY A 166 -0.24 -1.00 -11.89
C GLY A 166 0.17 0.39 -12.39
N ASP A 167 -0.38 0.86 -13.51
CA ASP A 167 -0.15 2.20 -14.08
C ASP A 167 -1.27 3.21 -13.74
N VAL A 168 -2.25 2.81 -12.92
CA VAL A 168 -3.43 3.60 -12.58
C VAL A 168 -3.22 4.36 -11.27
N ALA A 169 -3.37 5.67 -11.33
CA ALA A 169 -3.28 6.58 -10.20
C ALA A 169 -4.35 7.66 -10.25
N THR A 170 -4.71 8.19 -9.07
CA THR A 170 -5.56 9.37 -8.90
C THR A 170 -4.74 10.52 -8.31
N SER A 171 -5.09 11.75 -8.65
CA SER A 171 -4.57 12.91 -7.94
C SER A 171 -5.11 12.98 -6.51
N ALA A 172 -4.34 13.61 -5.62
CA ALA A 172 -4.74 13.86 -4.25
C ALA A 172 -4.27 15.23 -3.77
N SER A 173 -4.96 15.78 -2.78
CA SER A 173 -4.62 17.05 -2.15
C SER A 173 -4.41 16.88 -0.65
N VAL A 174 -3.50 17.67 -0.07
CA VAL A 174 -3.26 17.64 1.38
C VAL A 174 -4.44 18.31 2.08
N ALA A 175 -5.30 17.51 2.71
CA ALA A 175 -6.42 17.99 3.52
C ALA A 175 -5.91 18.52 4.87
N TYR A 176 -4.92 17.82 5.45
CA TYR A 176 -4.28 18.23 6.70
C TYR A 176 -2.85 17.69 6.78
N SER A 177 -1.98 18.38 7.52
CA SER A 177 -0.69 17.81 7.91
C SER A 177 -0.22 18.34 9.26
N SER A 178 0.49 17.50 10.01
CA SER A 178 1.13 17.82 11.28
C SER A 178 2.64 17.60 11.18
N LYS A 179 3.40 18.65 11.47
CA LYS A 179 4.87 18.56 11.54
C LYS A 179 5.34 17.79 12.77
N GLU A 180 4.67 17.97 13.90
CA GLU A 180 5.05 17.36 15.17
C GLU A 180 4.85 15.84 15.16
N MET A 181 3.72 15.39 14.61
CA MET A 181 3.41 13.96 14.45
C MET A 181 3.98 13.38 13.15
N ASN A 182 4.53 14.20 12.26
CA ASN A 182 4.93 13.80 10.92
C ASN A 182 3.82 13.03 10.17
N LEU A 183 2.58 13.53 10.25
CA LEU A 183 1.38 12.90 9.69
C LEU A 183 0.79 13.79 8.61
N ALA A 184 0.27 13.18 7.55
CA ALA A 184 -0.50 13.84 6.51
C ALA A 184 -1.79 13.08 6.21
N VAL A 185 -2.84 13.84 5.95
CA VAL A 185 -4.14 13.36 5.49
C VAL A 185 -4.35 13.88 4.08
N LEU A 186 -4.44 12.98 3.12
CA LEU A 186 -4.64 13.29 1.72
C LEU A 186 -6.11 13.02 1.35
N LYS A 187 -6.80 13.98 0.74
CA LYS A 187 -8.09 13.75 0.11
C LYS A 187 -7.88 13.30 -1.32
N LEU A 188 -8.47 12.17 -1.71
CA LEU A 188 -8.43 11.71 -3.09
C LEU A 188 -9.41 12.51 -3.94
N ASP A 189 -9.01 12.84 -5.17
CA ASP A 189 -9.88 13.53 -6.12
C ASP A 189 -10.95 12.58 -6.69
N ASP A 190 -10.55 11.34 -7.01
CA ASP A 190 -11.42 10.26 -7.46
C ASP A 190 -11.46 9.10 -6.46
N LYS A 191 -12.62 8.43 -6.37
CA LYS A 191 -12.78 7.24 -5.53
C LYS A 191 -12.10 6.03 -6.15
N VAL A 192 -11.44 5.25 -5.31
CA VAL A 192 -10.78 3.99 -5.65
C VAL A 192 -11.66 2.83 -5.18
N TYR A 193 -12.25 2.10 -6.13
CA TYR A 193 -13.26 1.07 -5.84
C TYR A 193 -12.70 -0.36 -5.70
N ASN A 194 -11.46 -0.59 -6.15
CA ASN A 194 -10.77 -1.88 -6.10
C ASN A 194 -9.84 -2.02 -4.89
N ARG A 195 -10.05 -1.18 -3.87
CA ARG A 195 -9.26 -1.14 -2.64
C ARG A 195 -10.21 -1.17 -1.44
N THR A 196 -9.75 -1.76 -0.34
CA THR A 196 -10.55 -1.92 0.87
C THR A 196 -10.06 -0.94 1.93
N PRO A 197 -10.84 0.08 2.31
CA PRO A 197 -10.46 0.99 3.38
C PRO A 197 -10.30 0.27 4.72
N LEU A 198 -9.39 0.71 5.57
CA LEU A 198 -9.20 0.13 6.91
C LEU A 198 -10.25 0.63 7.90
N THR A 199 -10.56 -0.22 8.88
CA THR A 199 -11.30 0.17 10.10
C THR A 199 -10.30 0.50 11.20
N LEU A 200 -10.40 1.69 11.79
CA LEU A 200 -9.58 2.11 12.93
C LEU A 200 -10.06 1.42 14.21
N LEU A 201 -9.17 0.75 14.92
CA LEU A 201 -9.45 0.22 16.25
C LEU A 201 -8.97 1.21 17.32
N VAL A 202 -9.87 1.72 18.15
CA VAL A 202 -9.57 2.75 19.16
C VAL A 202 -10.08 2.35 20.54
N ASP A 203 -9.52 2.94 21.58
CA ASP A 203 -10.04 2.73 22.93
C ASP A 203 -11.49 3.23 23.03
N ASP A 204 -12.23 2.63 23.95
CA ASP A 204 -13.47 3.24 24.41
C ASP A 204 -13.17 4.64 25.01
N LYS A 205 -14.20 5.48 25.16
CA LYS A 205 -14.08 6.86 25.69
C LYS A 205 -13.11 6.92 26.88
N GLU A 206 -12.37 8.04 27.02
CA GLU A 206 -11.21 8.30 27.92
C GLU A 206 -11.29 7.87 29.41
N LYS A 207 -12.40 7.28 29.87
CA LYS A 207 -12.60 6.75 31.24
C LYS A 207 -12.83 5.23 31.30
N SER A 208 -12.60 4.52 30.19
CA SER A 208 -12.66 3.06 30.12
C SER A 208 -11.31 2.46 30.50
N ASP A 209 -11.30 1.45 31.37
CA ASP A 209 -10.11 0.63 31.64
C ASP A 209 -9.82 -0.36 30.49
N LYS A 210 -10.72 -0.47 29.49
CA LYS A 210 -10.60 -1.37 28.35
C LYS A 210 -9.83 -0.70 27.22
N ARG A 211 -8.68 -1.29 26.89
CA ARG A 211 -7.79 -0.86 25.81
C ARG A 211 -8.08 -1.63 24.53
N ALA A 212 -7.96 -0.95 23.39
CA ALA A 212 -8.12 -1.55 22.07
C ALA A 212 -6.94 -2.45 21.67
N PHE A 213 -5.75 -2.16 22.22
CA PHE A 213 -4.53 -2.92 22.03
C PHE A 213 -3.64 -2.74 23.27
N ALA A 214 -2.86 -3.77 23.58
CA ALA A 214 -2.05 -3.87 24.78
C ALA A 214 -0.67 -4.49 24.49
N GLU A 215 0.21 -4.50 25.49
CA GLU A 215 1.50 -5.17 25.40
C GLU A 215 1.35 -6.67 25.07
N ALA A 216 2.32 -7.20 24.32
CA ALA A 216 2.38 -8.57 23.83
C ALA A 216 1.39 -8.96 22.72
N ASP A 217 0.44 -8.09 22.35
CA ASP A 217 -0.43 -8.26 21.19
C ASP A 217 0.38 -8.44 19.91
N ASP A 218 -0.08 -9.32 19.03
CA ASP A 218 0.50 -9.55 17.72
C ASP A 218 0.15 -8.40 16.77
N VAL A 219 1.16 -7.90 16.06
CA VAL A 219 1.04 -6.75 15.17
C VAL A 219 1.75 -6.99 13.85
N TYR A 220 1.24 -6.34 12.81
CA TYR A 220 1.69 -6.51 11.45
C TYR A 220 1.90 -5.15 10.82
N ALA A 221 3.13 -4.84 10.43
CA ALA A 221 3.45 -3.66 9.64
C ALA A 221 3.29 -4.00 8.16
N LEU A 222 2.58 -3.15 7.42
CA LEU A 222 2.40 -3.30 5.98
C LEU A 222 3.09 -2.15 5.23
N GLY A 223 3.67 -2.45 4.08
CA GLY A 223 4.29 -1.45 3.21
C GLY A 223 4.85 -2.06 1.93
N PHE A 224 5.73 -1.35 1.24
CA PHE A 224 6.37 -1.82 0.01
C PHE A 224 7.82 -2.26 0.25
N PRO A 225 8.40 -3.10 -0.62
CA PRO A 225 9.73 -3.68 -0.41
C PRO A 225 10.88 -2.68 -0.63
N SER A 226 10.65 -1.63 -1.43
CA SER A 226 11.68 -0.65 -1.78
C SER A 226 11.06 0.68 -2.22
N MET A 227 11.85 1.74 -2.18
CA MET A 227 11.47 3.12 -2.54
C MET A 227 12.33 3.69 -3.68
N SER A 228 13.12 2.83 -4.35
CA SER A 228 14.18 3.26 -5.27
C SER A 228 13.72 3.62 -6.69
N LYS A 229 12.53 4.21 -6.84
CA LYS A 229 11.95 4.56 -8.15
C LYS A 229 12.19 6.01 -8.59
N ILE A 230 12.84 6.82 -7.74
CA ILE A 230 12.96 8.28 -7.92
C ILE A 230 13.75 8.67 -9.19
N LEU A 231 14.58 7.77 -9.72
CA LEU A 231 15.47 8.02 -10.87
C LEU A 231 15.24 7.05 -12.03
N ASP A 232 14.15 6.28 -12.02
CA ASP A 232 13.82 5.37 -13.12
C ASP A 232 13.03 6.12 -14.19
N ASP A 233 13.39 5.91 -15.47
CA ASP A 233 12.70 6.52 -16.61
C ASP A 233 11.32 5.88 -16.84
N ALA A 234 11.10 4.68 -16.30
CA ALA A 234 9.81 4.00 -16.28
C ALA A 234 9.19 4.10 -14.89
N ILE A 235 8.10 4.87 -14.76
CA ILE A 235 7.30 4.91 -13.53
C ILE A 235 6.43 3.66 -13.50
N ASP A 236 6.94 2.58 -12.91
CA ASP A 236 6.16 1.39 -12.58
C ASP A 236 5.64 1.51 -11.14
N TYR A 237 4.32 1.59 -10.94
CA TYR A 237 3.78 1.63 -9.57
C TYR A 237 3.62 0.23 -8.97
N TYR A 238 3.63 0.19 -7.65
CA TYR A 238 3.33 -1.02 -6.90
C TYR A 238 1.84 -1.33 -6.94
N SER A 239 1.56 -2.62 -6.86
CA SER A 239 0.22 -3.19 -6.70
C SER A 239 0.08 -3.83 -5.33
N THR A 240 -1.12 -4.33 -5.01
CA THR A 240 -1.36 -5.08 -3.77
C THR A 240 -0.55 -6.36 -3.68
N LYS A 241 -0.07 -6.90 -4.81
CA LYS A 241 0.80 -8.09 -4.84
C LYS A 241 2.21 -7.80 -4.35
N ASP A 242 2.61 -6.53 -4.36
CA ASP A 242 3.94 -6.10 -3.96
C ASP A 242 3.98 -5.70 -2.48
N VAL A 243 2.86 -5.73 -1.77
CA VAL A 243 2.79 -5.39 -0.36
C VAL A 243 3.55 -6.43 0.46
N VAL A 244 4.48 -5.93 1.28
CA VAL A 244 5.24 -6.70 2.26
C VAL A 244 4.58 -6.56 3.62
N THR A 245 4.39 -7.69 4.28
CA THR A 245 3.86 -7.77 5.65
C THR A 245 4.93 -8.32 6.58
N LEU A 246 5.25 -7.58 7.64
CA LEU A 246 6.19 -8.01 8.68
C LEU A 246 5.47 -8.11 10.03
N SER A 247 5.63 -9.23 10.73
CA SER A 247 4.97 -9.49 12.01
C SER A 247 5.90 -9.22 13.20
N GLY A 248 5.30 -8.86 14.34
CA GLY A 248 5.99 -8.64 15.59
C GLY A 248 4.99 -8.50 16.73
N LYS A 249 5.42 -7.89 17.82
CA LYS A 249 4.58 -7.68 19.01
C LYS A 249 4.68 -6.25 19.53
N ILE A 250 3.62 -5.79 20.17
CA ILE A 250 3.67 -4.59 21.00
C ILE A 250 4.56 -4.88 22.21
N THR A 251 5.54 -4.02 22.41
CA THR A 251 6.46 -4.07 23.57
C THR A 251 6.01 -3.12 24.66
N ASN A 252 5.56 -1.93 24.29
CA ASN A 252 5.11 -0.91 25.24
C ASN A 252 4.22 0.11 24.51
N ILE A 253 3.34 0.78 25.24
CA ILE A 253 2.54 1.90 24.77
C ILE A 253 2.87 3.09 25.66
N THR A 254 3.31 4.19 25.07
CA THR A 254 3.81 5.36 25.80
C THR A 254 3.37 6.65 25.12
N GLU A 255 3.67 7.79 25.73
CA GLU A 255 3.38 9.11 25.18
C GLU A 255 4.68 9.80 24.75
N LYS A 256 4.72 10.30 23.52
CA LYS A 256 5.83 11.06 22.94
C LYS A 256 5.27 12.28 22.23
N ASN A 257 5.77 13.47 22.56
CA ASN A 257 5.31 14.75 21.99
C ASN A 257 3.77 14.88 22.03
N SER A 258 3.18 14.61 23.20
CA SER A 258 1.72 14.65 23.42
C SER A 258 0.88 13.72 22.53
N SER A 259 1.53 12.73 21.92
CA SER A 259 0.90 11.69 21.12
C SER A 259 1.17 10.32 21.74
N GLU A 260 0.15 9.51 21.87
CA GLU A 260 0.32 8.09 22.21
C GLU A 260 0.98 7.36 21.04
N VAL A 261 2.00 6.57 21.36
CA VAL A 261 2.81 5.80 20.42
C VAL A 261 2.98 4.36 20.89
N ILE A 262 3.11 3.46 19.93
CA ILE A 262 3.29 2.02 20.12
C ILE A 262 4.75 1.69 19.84
N LEU A 263 5.44 1.12 20.82
CA LEU A 263 6.76 0.50 20.63
C LEU A 263 6.56 -0.95 20.25
N GLN A 264 7.20 -1.39 19.17
CA GLN A 264 7.02 -2.73 18.62
C GLN A 264 8.34 -3.38 18.19
N THR A 265 8.32 -4.71 18.10
CA THR A 265 9.48 -5.53 17.71
C THR A 265 9.62 -5.75 16.21
N VAL A 266 8.68 -5.28 15.39
CA VAL A 266 8.73 -5.47 13.93
C VAL A 266 9.98 -4.81 13.36
N ALA A 267 10.81 -5.60 12.68
CA ALA A 267 12.03 -5.12 12.02
C ALA A 267 11.70 -4.38 10.72
N MET A 268 11.06 -3.21 10.84
CA MET A 268 10.55 -2.46 9.69
C MET A 268 11.66 -1.91 8.80
N GLN A 269 11.37 -1.90 7.51
CA GLN A 269 12.19 -1.23 6.49
C GLN A 269 11.76 0.23 6.34
N SER A 270 12.65 1.09 5.85
CA SER A 270 12.31 2.50 5.63
C SER A 270 11.21 2.70 4.60
N SER A 271 11.00 1.73 3.70
CA SER A 271 9.93 1.71 2.70
C SER A 271 8.53 1.42 3.25
N MET A 272 8.43 1.02 4.52
CA MET A 272 7.15 0.77 5.20
C MET A 272 6.69 1.97 6.01
N TYR A 273 7.49 3.04 6.04
CA TYR A 273 7.20 4.27 6.76
C TYR A 273 5.98 4.99 6.16
N GLY A 274 5.01 5.34 7.01
CA GLY A 274 3.71 5.87 6.58
C GLY A 274 2.67 4.80 6.27
N GLY A 275 3.07 3.53 6.24
CA GLY A 275 2.15 2.40 6.14
C GLY A 275 1.47 2.09 7.48
N PRO A 276 0.44 1.25 7.48
CA PRO A 276 -0.32 0.93 8.68
C PRO A 276 0.38 -0.14 9.53
N LEU A 277 0.13 -0.06 10.83
CA LEU A 277 0.29 -1.14 11.79
C LEU A 277 -1.11 -1.69 12.09
N VAL A 278 -1.32 -2.98 11.85
CA VAL A 278 -2.60 -3.65 12.06
C VAL A 278 -2.47 -4.80 13.05
N ASN A 279 -3.59 -5.18 13.68
CA ASN A 279 -3.67 -6.40 14.47
C ASN A 279 -3.85 -7.65 13.58
N ASP A 280 -3.96 -8.83 14.18
CA ASP A 280 -4.17 -10.11 13.52
C ASP A 280 -5.48 -10.23 12.71
N HIS A 281 -6.47 -9.38 13.02
CA HIS A 281 -7.74 -9.28 12.29
C HIS A 281 -7.74 -8.16 11.23
N GLY A 282 -6.59 -7.52 10.99
CA GLY A 282 -6.42 -6.50 9.97
C GLY A 282 -6.96 -5.11 10.33
N LEU A 283 -7.39 -4.87 11.57
CA LEU A 283 -7.82 -3.54 12.01
C LEU A 283 -6.61 -2.64 12.27
N LEU A 284 -6.75 -1.37 11.93
CA LEU A 284 -5.70 -0.36 12.07
C LEU A 284 -5.52 0.05 13.53
N ILE A 285 -4.35 -0.23 14.09
CA ILE A 285 -3.96 0.17 15.45
C ILE A 285 -2.89 1.27 15.47
N GLY A 286 -2.27 1.59 14.33
CA GLY A 286 -1.33 2.70 14.24
C GLY A 286 -0.72 2.93 12.85
N MET A 287 0.15 3.93 12.74
CA MET A 287 0.91 4.24 11.52
C MET A 287 2.41 4.13 11.80
N ASN A 288 3.11 3.40 10.93
CA ASN A 288 4.53 3.10 11.08
C ASN A 288 5.39 4.34 10.94
N THR A 289 6.36 4.51 11.85
CA THR A 289 7.35 5.60 11.80
C THR A 289 8.78 5.13 11.56
N LEU A 290 9.67 6.06 11.20
CA LEU A 290 11.13 5.80 11.18
C LEU A 290 11.77 5.93 12.57
N ASP A 291 11.02 6.43 13.55
CA ASP A 291 11.53 6.62 14.90
C ASP A 291 11.77 5.28 15.59
N LYS A 292 12.82 5.24 16.41
CA LYS A 292 13.18 4.08 17.23
C LYS A 292 13.44 4.50 18.66
N GLU A 293 13.13 3.60 19.58
CA GLU A 293 13.57 3.67 20.96
C GLU A 293 14.34 2.40 21.32
N GLY A 294 15.66 2.54 21.44
CA GLY A 294 16.56 1.39 21.53
C GLY A 294 16.44 0.50 20.28
N ASN A 295 16.02 -0.75 20.49
CA ASN A 295 15.84 -1.74 19.42
C ASN A 295 14.40 -1.80 18.89
N TYR A 296 13.47 -1.03 19.47
CA TYR A 296 12.05 -1.08 19.12
C TYR A 296 11.70 0.04 18.16
N PHE A 297 10.91 -0.28 17.15
CA PHE A 297 10.37 0.72 16.24
C PHE A 297 9.12 1.36 16.84
N ILE A 298 8.87 2.60 16.47
CA ILE A 298 7.74 3.38 16.94
C ILE A 298 6.67 3.48 15.85
N SER A 299 5.41 3.33 16.24
CA SER A 299 4.25 3.66 15.43
C SER A 299 3.35 4.65 16.18
N ILE A 300 2.74 5.59 15.46
CA ILE A 300 1.74 6.51 16.05
C ILE A 300 0.46 5.72 16.25
N SER A 301 -0.11 5.72 17.46
CA SER A 301 -1.29 4.90 17.73
C SER A 301 -2.53 5.40 16.99
N SER A 302 -3.47 4.51 16.74
CA SER A 302 -4.78 4.83 16.15
C SER A 302 -5.56 5.81 17.02
N ASN A 303 -5.39 5.81 18.35
CA ASN A 303 -5.96 6.82 19.24
C ASN A 303 -5.43 8.22 18.91
N SER A 304 -4.13 8.35 18.69
CA SER A 304 -3.51 9.63 18.30
C SER A 304 -3.93 10.06 16.90
N ILE A 305 -4.01 9.13 15.95
CA ILE A 305 -4.54 9.39 14.60
C ILE A 305 -5.99 9.88 14.70
N MET A 306 -6.83 9.21 15.48
CA MET A 306 -8.23 9.56 15.69
C MET A 306 -8.39 10.96 16.30
N LYS A 307 -7.55 11.35 17.27
CA LYS A 307 -7.56 12.72 17.82
C LYS A 307 -7.35 13.76 16.72
N VAL A 308 -6.42 13.50 15.80
CA VAL A 308 -6.18 14.38 14.64
C VAL A 308 -7.37 14.38 13.69
N LEU A 309 -7.89 13.21 13.32
CA LEU A 309 -9.02 13.09 12.41
C LEU A 309 -10.26 13.84 12.95
N LYS A 310 -10.58 13.68 14.23
CA LYS A 310 -11.64 14.45 14.90
C LYS A 310 -11.39 15.96 14.84
N ALA A 311 -10.17 16.41 15.10
CA ALA A 311 -9.81 17.82 15.09
C ALA A 311 -9.98 18.48 13.70
N VAL A 312 -9.87 17.70 12.63
CA VAL A 312 -10.02 18.18 11.24
C VAL A 312 -11.41 17.91 10.65
N GLY A 313 -12.36 17.42 11.44
CA GLY A 313 -13.73 17.14 11.01
C GLY A 313 -13.90 15.82 10.24
N LEU A 314 -13.02 14.84 10.48
CA LEU A 314 -13.07 13.49 9.94
C LEU A 314 -13.38 12.47 11.04
N ASP A 315 -14.34 12.78 11.90
CA ASP A 315 -14.80 11.92 13.00
C ASP A 315 -15.71 10.77 12.53
N THR A 316 -16.13 10.80 11.25
CA THR A 316 -17.03 9.81 10.63
C THR A 316 -16.30 8.71 9.85
N VAL A 317 -14.97 8.61 9.97
CA VAL A 317 -14.20 7.48 9.40
C VAL A 317 -14.62 6.16 10.03
N ASN A 318 -14.48 5.05 9.29
CA ASN A 318 -14.79 3.72 9.79
C ASN A 318 -13.92 3.36 11.01
N VAL A 319 -14.58 3.20 12.16
CA VAL A 319 -13.95 3.01 13.47
C VAL A 319 -14.67 1.90 14.21
N MET A 320 -13.92 1.14 14.99
CA MET A 320 -14.42 0.19 15.96
C MET A 320 -13.80 0.50 17.33
N THR A 321 -14.61 0.53 18.39
CA THR A 321 -14.09 0.69 19.75
C THR A 321 -13.61 -0.65 20.33
N ALA A 322 -12.85 -0.61 21.42
CA ALA A 322 -12.39 -1.81 22.11
C ALA A 322 -13.55 -2.71 22.59
N THR A 323 -14.70 -2.12 22.97
CA THR A 323 -15.90 -2.88 23.31
C THR A 323 -16.55 -3.51 22.08
N GLU A 324 -16.79 -2.74 21.03
CA GLU A 324 -17.37 -3.25 19.77
C GLU A 324 -16.51 -4.39 19.17
N TYR A 325 -15.19 -4.29 19.28
CA TYR A 325 -14.27 -5.30 18.76
C TYR A 325 -14.32 -6.61 19.55
N ASP A 326 -14.42 -6.54 20.87
CA ASP A 326 -14.57 -7.74 21.71
C ASP A 326 -15.91 -8.42 21.48
N GLU A 327 -16.99 -7.66 21.27
CA GLU A 327 -18.30 -8.20 20.88
C GLU A 327 -18.26 -8.85 19.50
N TYR A 328 -17.49 -8.28 18.55
CA TYR A 328 -17.26 -8.89 17.24
C TYR A 328 -16.50 -10.23 17.34
N LEU A 329 -15.48 -10.32 18.19
CA LEU A 329 -14.72 -11.56 18.41
C LEU A 329 -15.51 -12.61 19.20
N ASN A 330 -16.31 -12.16 20.16
CA ASN A 330 -17.07 -12.98 21.08
C ASN A 330 -18.56 -12.60 21.02
N PRO A 331 -19.25 -12.87 19.90
CA PRO A 331 -20.66 -12.54 19.79
C PRO A 331 -21.44 -13.29 20.87
N PRO A 332 -22.40 -12.64 21.56
CA PRO A 332 -23.15 -13.27 22.64
C PRO A 332 -23.79 -14.55 22.12
N GLU A 333 -23.54 -15.67 22.82
CA GLU A 333 -24.21 -16.92 22.50
C GLU A 333 -25.72 -16.67 22.58
N ASN A 334 -26.44 -16.94 21.49
CA ASN A 334 -27.89 -17.06 21.56
C ASN A 334 -28.19 -18.12 22.62
N GLU A 335 -28.60 -17.70 23.82
CA GLU A 335 -29.04 -18.61 24.88
C GLU A 335 -30.11 -19.50 24.28
N LYS A 336 -29.72 -20.73 23.92
CA LYS A 336 -30.67 -21.81 23.76
C LYS A 336 -31.25 -21.99 25.15
N LYS A 337 -32.43 -21.41 25.37
CA LYS A 337 -33.21 -21.71 26.57
C LYS A 337 -33.30 -23.23 26.67
N ASP A 338 -32.60 -23.77 27.65
CA ASP A 338 -32.74 -25.14 28.08
C ASP A 338 -34.20 -25.34 28.47
N ASP A 339 -34.95 -26.03 27.59
CA ASP A 339 -36.30 -26.47 27.89
C ASP A 339 -36.23 -27.60 28.93
N LYS A 340 -36.24 -27.18 30.19
CA LYS A 340 -36.62 -28.01 31.33
C LYS A 340 -37.67 -27.25 32.15
N GLY A 341 -38.93 -27.55 31.92
CA GLY A 341 -39.96 -27.26 32.91
C GLY A 341 -41.36 -27.06 32.36
N ASN A 342 -42.11 -28.15 32.31
CA ASN A 342 -43.55 -28.21 32.18
C ASN A 342 -44.27 -27.21 33.13
N GLY A 343 -45.24 -26.45 32.62
CA GLY A 343 -46.15 -25.65 33.43
C GLY A 343 -46.79 -24.49 32.66
N ASP A 344 -47.97 -24.74 32.12
CA ASP A 344 -48.89 -23.82 31.44
C ASP A 344 -48.89 -22.37 31.96
N VAL A 345 -48.65 -21.37 31.09
CA VAL A 345 -49.42 -20.10 31.00
C VAL A 345 -49.15 -19.42 29.64
N GLU A 346 -50.25 -19.18 28.91
CA GLU A 346 -50.51 -18.23 27.81
C GLU A 346 -49.36 -17.63 27.00
N ASN A 347 -49.30 -18.12 25.75
CA ASN A 347 -48.50 -17.62 24.65
C ASN A 347 -49.05 -16.27 24.16
N LYS A 348 -48.35 -15.16 24.45
CA LYS A 348 -48.55 -13.88 23.78
C LYS A 348 -47.34 -13.63 22.88
N GLU A 349 -47.37 -14.27 21.70
CA GLU A 349 -46.40 -14.04 20.64
C GLU A 349 -46.56 -12.62 20.11
N THR A 350 -45.53 -11.80 20.29
CA THR A 350 -45.37 -10.56 19.52
C THR A 350 -45.01 -10.95 18.09
N ILE A 351 -45.95 -10.72 17.18
CA ILE A 351 -45.88 -11.07 15.77
C ILE A 351 -44.75 -10.26 15.11
N VAL A 352 -43.63 -10.91 14.78
CA VAL A 352 -42.79 -10.48 13.66
C VAL A 352 -43.52 -10.93 12.40
N GLN A 353 -43.98 -10.00 11.56
CA GLN A 353 -44.63 -10.33 10.29
C GLN A 353 -43.62 -11.00 9.35
N VAL A 354 -43.59 -12.32 9.38
CA VAL A 354 -42.90 -13.13 8.38
C VAL A 354 -43.69 -13.05 7.08
N ILE A 355 -43.15 -12.35 6.09
CA ILE A 355 -43.73 -12.25 4.75
C ILE A 355 -43.95 -13.68 4.21
N PRO A 356 -45.19 -14.09 3.85
CA PRO A 356 -45.50 -15.48 3.53
C PRO A 356 -44.69 -15.98 2.33
N LYS A 357 -44.20 -17.22 2.38
CA LYS A 357 -43.38 -17.90 1.34
C LYS A 357 -43.94 -17.79 -0.10
N LYS A 358 -45.24 -17.54 -0.26
CA LYS A 358 -45.88 -17.29 -1.57
C LYS A 358 -45.43 -15.98 -2.23
N ILE A 359 -45.02 -14.98 -1.43
CA ILE A 359 -44.52 -13.69 -1.91
C ILE A 359 -43.09 -13.82 -2.46
N PHE A 360 -42.23 -14.66 -1.86
CA PHE A 360 -40.92 -14.98 -2.43
C PHE A 360 -41.04 -15.60 -3.84
N ILE A 361 -42.02 -16.50 -4.03
CA ILE A 361 -42.27 -17.12 -5.34
C ILE A 361 -42.70 -16.06 -6.37
N LEU A 362 -43.50 -15.07 -5.97
CA LEU A 362 -43.90 -13.95 -6.84
C LEU A 362 -42.73 -13.02 -7.18
N ILE A 363 -41.83 -12.75 -6.23
CA ILE A 363 -40.64 -11.91 -6.45
C ILE A 363 -39.67 -12.59 -7.42
N PHE A 364 -39.38 -13.89 -7.23
CA PHE A 364 -38.53 -14.65 -8.16
C PHE A 364 -39.16 -14.80 -9.55
N ALA A 365 -40.48 -14.96 -9.63
CA ALA A 365 -41.19 -14.95 -10.91
C ALA A 365 -41.08 -13.59 -11.63
N LEU A 366 -41.18 -12.49 -10.88
CA LEU A 366 -41.05 -11.13 -11.44
C LEU A 366 -39.62 -10.86 -11.94
N ILE A 367 -38.61 -11.26 -11.17
CA ILE A 367 -37.19 -11.16 -11.56
C ILE A 367 -36.92 -11.98 -12.84
N GLY A 368 -37.49 -13.18 -12.95
CA GLY A 368 -37.39 -14.01 -14.15
C GLY A 368 -38.00 -13.34 -15.38
N VAL A 369 -39.18 -12.69 -15.24
CA VAL A 369 -39.81 -11.95 -16.35
C VAL A 369 -38.97 -10.74 -16.77
N ILE A 370 -38.40 -10.01 -15.81
CA ILE A 370 -37.52 -8.87 -16.09
C ILE A 370 -36.25 -9.32 -16.84
N LEU A 371 -35.64 -10.44 -16.45
CA LEU A 371 -34.49 -11.02 -17.13
C LEU A 371 -34.81 -11.42 -18.57
N VAL A 372 -35.97 -12.05 -18.82
CA VAL A 372 -36.39 -12.41 -20.19
C VAL A 372 -36.59 -11.16 -21.04
N VAL A 373 -37.21 -10.10 -20.50
CA VAL A 373 -37.37 -8.83 -21.21
C VAL A 373 -36.00 -8.22 -21.52
N LEU A 374 -35.07 -8.21 -20.57
CA LEU A 374 -33.71 -7.68 -20.76
C LEU A 374 -32.95 -8.43 -21.88
N ILE A 375 -33.01 -9.76 -21.87
CA ILE A 375 -32.37 -10.61 -22.89
C ILE A 375 -32.99 -10.33 -24.27
N THR A 376 -34.31 -10.22 -24.38
CA THR A 376 -34.96 -9.90 -25.67
C THR A 376 -34.57 -8.51 -26.17
N LEU A 377 -34.36 -7.55 -25.27
CA LEU A 377 -33.96 -6.17 -25.60
C LEU A 377 -32.49 -6.13 -26.09
N ILE A 378 -31.61 -6.89 -25.44
CA ILE A 378 -30.21 -7.09 -25.87
C ILE A 378 -30.17 -7.72 -27.27
N VAL A 379 -30.97 -8.77 -27.52
CA VAL A 379 -31.05 -9.41 -28.83
C VAL A 379 -31.54 -8.44 -29.90
N VAL A 380 -32.53 -7.59 -29.60
CA VAL A 380 -33.03 -6.57 -30.55
C VAL A 380 -31.99 -5.48 -30.82
N ILE A 381 -31.20 -5.07 -29.81
CA ILE A 381 -30.09 -4.12 -29.98
C ILE A 381 -29.01 -4.72 -30.89
N ILE A 382 -28.60 -5.96 -30.64
CA ILE A 382 -27.61 -6.68 -31.47
C ILE A 382 -28.12 -6.87 -32.91
N ARG A 383 -29.41 -7.13 -33.10
CA ARG A 383 -30.00 -7.31 -34.44
C ARG A 383 -30.12 -5.99 -35.23
N ASN A 384 -30.17 -4.85 -34.54
CA ASN A 384 -30.23 -3.51 -35.14
C ASN A 384 -28.85 -2.84 -35.29
N SER A 385 -27.82 -3.30 -34.60
CA SER A 385 -26.44 -2.81 -34.77
C SER A 385 -25.74 -3.56 -35.91
N LYS A 386 -26.06 -3.21 -37.16
CA LYS A 386 -25.21 -3.63 -38.28
C LYS A 386 -23.81 -3.02 -38.12
N PRO A 387 -22.72 -3.80 -38.20
CA PRO A 387 -21.37 -3.25 -38.17
C PRO A 387 -21.15 -2.40 -39.43
N LYS A 388 -20.74 -1.14 -39.25
CA LYS A 388 -20.32 -0.27 -40.35
C LYS A 388 -19.01 -0.82 -40.93
N LYS A 389 -19.07 -1.41 -42.13
CA LYS A 389 -17.88 -1.74 -42.92
C LYS A 389 -17.17 -0.42 -43.28
N LYS A 390 -15.93 -0.24 -42.80
CA LYS A 390 -15.09 0.92 -43.11
C LYS A 390 -14.89 1.04 -44.64
N SER A 391 -14.91 2.26 -45.15
CA SER A 391 -14.75 2.57 -46.58
C SER A 391 -13.33 2.26 -47.04
N LYS A 392 -13.17 1.68 -48.24
CA LYS A 392 -11.87 1.37 -48.88
C LYS A 392 -10.89 2.56 -48.90
N ARG A 393 -11.41 3.80 -48.86
CA ARG A 393 -10.61 5.03 -48.83
C ARG A 393 -9.92 5.31 -47.49
N GLN A 394 -10.46 4.82 -46.37
CA GLN A 394 -9.84 4.97 -45.04
C GLN A 394 -8.73 3.95 -44.81
N LEU A 395 -8.93 2.71 -45.30
CA LEU A 395 -7.93 1.65 -45.20
C LEU A 395 -6.65 1.97 -46.00
N GLN A 396 -6.78 2.74 -47.07
CA GLN A 396 -5.66 3.16 -47.91
C GLN A 396 -4.84 4.28 -47.27
N LYS A 397 -5.49 5.18 -46.51
CA LYS A 397 -4.83 6.23 -45.73
C LYS A 397 -4.04 5.68 -44.55
N GLU A 398 -4.60 4.73 -43.81
CA GLU A 398 -3.89 4.05 -42.70
C GLU A 398 -2.72 3.20 -43.21
N LYS A 399 -2.83 2.60 -44.42
CA LYS A 399 -1.70 1.87 -45.05
C LYS A 399 -0.57 2.81 -45.46
N GLU A 400 -0.90 3.99 -45.99
CA GLU A 400 0.10 5.01 -46.36
C GLU A 400 0.79 5.63 -45.14
N GLU A 401 0.06 5.82 -44.03
CA GLU A 401 0.62 6.31 -42.76
C GLU A 401 1.44 5.24 -42.00
N ALA A 402 1.07 3.96 -42.11
CA ALA A 402 1.85 2.84 -41.55
C ALA A 402 3.17 2.58 -42.30
N ILE A 403 3.20 2.81 -43.62
CA ILE A 403 4.43 2.71 -44.43
C ILE A 403 5.41 3.84 -44.10
N MET A 404 4.92 5.01 -43.66
CA MET A 404 5.74 6.17 -43.28
C MET A 404 6.24 6.15 -41.82
N SER A 405 5.71 5.25 -40.96
CA SER A 405 6.04 5.20 -39.52
C SER A 405 6.84 3.96 -39.08
N GLY A 406 7.34 3.16 -40.03
CA GLY A 406 8.38 2.16 -39.76
C GLY A 406 8.03 1.02 -38.80
N LYS A 407 6.74 0.75 -38.52
CA LYS A 407 6.32 -0.40 -37.72
C LYS A 407 5.94 -1.57 -38.62
N ARG A 408 6.82 -2.58 -38.67
CA ARG A 408 6.64 -3.84 -39.39
C ARG A 408 5.72 -4.75 -38.56
N PHE A 409 4.53 -5.07 -39.08
CA PHE A 409 3.67 -6.13 -38.54
C PHE A 409 3.90 -7.41 -39.35
N GLU A 410 4.23 -8.50 -38.66
CA GLU A 410 4.26 -9.85 -39.22
C GLU A 410 2.82 -10.35 -39.42
N ASP A 411 2.59 -10.94 -40.59
CA ASP A 411 1.33 -11.55 -41.01
C ASP A 411 1.46 -13.07 -40.85
N GLN A 412 0.55 -13.67 -40.08
CA GLN A 412 0.39 -15.11 -39.98
C GLN A 412 -0.67 -15.57 -41.00
N SER A 413 -0.29 -16.47 -41.89
CA SER A 413 -1.23 -17.43 -42.49
C SER A 413 -0.50 -18.71 -42.93
N GLU A 414 -0.99 -19.83 -42.40
CA GLU A 414 -0.65 -21.23 -42.66
C GLU A 414 -0.83 -21.64 -44.12
N VAL A 415 -0.03 -22.62 -44.62
CA VAL A 415 -0.49 -23.78 -45.41
C VAL A 415 0.47 -24.97 -45.18
N GLU A 416 -0.14 -26.15 -45.04
CA GLU A 416 0.35 -27.51 -44.83
C GLU A 416 1.28 -28.08 -45.93
N GLU A 417 2.16 -29.03 -45.58
CA GLU A 417 2.22 -30.35 -46.25
C GLU A 417 3.04 -31.40 -45.45
N GLU A 418 2.59 -32.66 -45.55
CA GLU A 418 3.01 -33.86 -44.81
C GLU A 418 4.35 -34.47 -45.26
N GLU A 419 5.07 -35.17 -44.36
CA GLU A 419 5.42 -36.61 -44.50
C GLU A 419 6.14 -37.17 -43.24
N LYS A 420 5.95 -38.47 -42.95
CA LYS A 420 6.29 -39.20 -41.70
C LYS A 420 7.62 -40.03 -41.82
N PRO A 421 7.94 -41.05 -40.96
CA PRO A 421 8.91 -40.93 -39.85
C PRO A 421 9.99 -42.05 -39.78
N VAL A 422 11.10 -41.87 -39.05
CA VAL A 422 12.00 -42.99 -38.61
C VAL A 422 12.71 -42.63 -37.27
N VAL A 423 12.30 -43.18 -36.11
CA VAL A 423 12.80 -44.34 -35.31
C VAL A 423 14.13 -44.16 -34.52
N SER A 424 14.00 -44.32 -33.18
CA SER A 424 14.95 -44.81 -32.13
C SER A 424 16.31 -44.12 -31.92
N GLY A 425 16.92 -44.07 -30.73
CA GLY A 425 16.70 -44.76 -29.46
C GLY A 425 17.72 -44.28 -28.40
N GLU A 426 17.53 -44.78 -27.18
CA GLU A 426 18.35 -44.57 -25.98
C GLU A 426 19.85 -44.92 -26.17
N ILE A 427 20.73 -44.38 -25.31
CA ILE A 427 21.79 -45.15 -24.61
C ILE A 427 22.36 -44.33 -23.43
N LYS A 428 22.43 -45.00 -22.26
CA LYS A 428 23.26 -44.67 -21.09
C LYS A 428 24.68 -45.16 -21.30
N SER A 429 25.69 -44.47 -20.75
CA SER A 429 26.80 -45.16 -20.06
C SER A 429 27.71 -44.22 -19.25
N LYS A 430 27.99 -44.70 -18.03
CA LYS A 430 29.03 -44.32 -17.04
C LYS A 430 30.47 -44.39 -17.59
N SER A 431 31.37 -43.86 -16.74
CA SER A 431 32.76 -44.30 -16.39
C SER A 431 33.89 -43.34 -16.82
N ARG A 432 35.02 -43.15 -16.11
CA ARG A 432 35.52 -43.47 -14.75
C ARG A 432 36.94 -42.84 -14.65
N GLU A 433 37.30 -42.36 -13.45
CA GLU A 433 38.64 -42.17 -12.81
C GLU A 433 39.95 -42.03 -13.63
N LEU A 434 40.85 -41.12 -13.21
CA LEU A 434 42.08 -41.37 -12.41
C LEU A 434 42.94 -40.07 -12.33
N GLN A 435 43.18 -39.54 -11.13
CA GLN A 435 44.46 -39.57 -10.38
C GLN A 435 45.69 -38.94 -11.07
N LYS A 436 46.29 -37.87 -10.49
CA LYS A 436 47.42 -37.89 -9.53
C LYS A 436 48.20 -36.56 -9.52
N GLU A 437 48.39 -36.01 -8.32
CA GLU A 437 49.46 -35.09 -7.87
C GLU A 437 50.86 -35.76 -7.95
N PRO A 438 52.03 -35.08 -7.70
CA PRO A 438 52.23 -33.93 -6.80
C PRO A 438 53.23 -32.81 -7.20
N GLU A 439 53.17 -31.73 -6.41
CA GLU A 439 54.19 -30.79 -5.88
C GLU A 439 55.49 -30.46 -6.64
N ILE A 440 55.84 -29.16 -6.68
CA ILE A 440 57.05 -28.53 -6.09
C ILE A 440 56.97 -26.98 -6.29
N GLN A 441 57.07 -26.21 -5.20
CA GLN A 441 57.42 -24.77 -5.18
C GLN A 441 58.95 -24.62 -4.91
N PRO A 442 59.57 -23.43 -4.81
CA PRO A 442 59.26 -22.07 -5.31
C PRO A 442 60.48 -21.49 -6.09
N ASP A 443 60.38 -20.24 -6.60
CA ASP A 443 61.21 -19.12 -6.10
C ASP A 443 61.48 -17.99 -7.13
N THR A 444 61.44 -16.77 -6.57
CA THR A 444 62.10 -15.49 -6.89
C THR A 444 62.04 -14.78 -8.27
N SER A 445 61.45 -13.57 -8.19
CA SER A 445 61.93 -12.27 -8.69
C SER A 445 62.21 -12.08 -10.19
N ASN A 446 61.47 -11.14 -10.83
CA ASN A 446 62.05 -9.86 -11.26
C ASN A 446 61.01 -8.90 -11.86
N VAL A 447 61.22 -7.63 -11.53
CA VAL A 447 60.50 -6.43 -11.97
C VAL A 447 60.77 -6.13 -13.44
N ARG A 448 59.75 -5.70 -14.20
CA ARG A 448 59.84 -4.63 -15.21
C ARG A 448 58.46 -4.17 -15.70
N GLU A 449 58.21 -2.88 -15.58
CA GLU A 449 57.12 -2.12 -16.19
C GLU A 449 57.19 -2.15 -17.73
N PHE A 450 56.03 -2.20 -18.40
CA PHE A 450 55.77 -1.48 -19.67
C PHE A 450 54.25 -1.47 -19.95
N HIS A 451 53.66 -0.27 -20.01
CA HIS A 451 52.41 0.07 -20.72
C HIS A 451 52.80 0.69 -22.09
N PRO A 452 51.89 1.02 -23.03
CA PRO A 452 50.57 0.48 -23.38
C PRO A 452 50.43 0.27 -24.92
N SER A 453 49.20 -0.03 -25.37
CA SER A 453 48.64 0.10 -26.75
C SER A 453 48.56 -1.21 -27.55
N ASP A 454 47.34 -1.71 -27.77
CA ASP A 454 46.74 -1.66 -29.10
C ASP A 454 45.25 -1.99 -29.09
N ASN A 455 44.58 -1.36 -30.05
CA ASN A 455 43.16 -1.11 -30.18
C ASN A 455 42.42 -2.18 -31.01
N LEU A 456 41.10 -2.20 -30.81
CA LEU A 456 40.04 -2.41 -31.80
C LEU A 456 39.78 -3.83 -32.39
N ALA A 457 38.57 -4.29 -32.05
CA ALA A 457 37.45 -4.56 -32.97
C ALA A 457 37.11 -6.00 -33.39
N ALA A 458 35.79 -6.22 -33.42
CA ALA A 458 35.01 -7.28 -34.06
C ALA A 458 35.03 -8.66 -33.38
N SER A 459 33.92 -9.37 -33.17
CA SER A 459 32.55 -9.26 -33.67
C SER A 459 31.66 -10.21 -32.86
N SER A 460 30.38 -9.84 -32.79
CA SER A 460 29.22 -10.65 -32.42
C SER A 460 29.35 -12.15 -32.65
N GLU A 461 28.98 -12.94 -31.64
CA GLU A 461 27.85 -13.87 -31.76
C GLU A 461 27.39 -14.35 -30.38
N THR A 462 26.10 -14.12 -30.14
CA THR A 462 25.33 -14.51 -28.96
C THR A 462 24.94 -15.98 -29.09
N THR A 463 25.09 -16.77 -28.02
CA THR A 463 24.28 -17.97 -27.84
C THR A 463 23.71 -17.94 -26.43
N VAL A 464 22.41 -17.63 -26.36
CA VAL A 464 21.62 -17.71 -25.13
C VAL A 464 21.22 -19.16 -24.95
N LEU A 465 21.54 -19.75 -23.80
CA LEU A 465 20.89 -20.96 -23.29
C LEU A 465 20.55 -20.71 -21.82
N SER A 466 19.39 -20.09 -21.63
CA SER A 466 18.66 -20.02 -20.38
C SER A 466 18.09 -21.40 -20.06
N ALA A 467 18.62 -22.04 -19.01
CA ALA A 467 18.02 -23.21 -18.39
C ALA A 467 18.08 -23.08 -16.87
N GLY A 468 16.94 -22.75 -16.26
CA GLY A 468 16.56 -23.21 -14.93
C GLY A 468 17.37 -22.70 -13.74
N MET A 469 17.27 -21.41 -13.44
CA MET A 469 17.42 -20.91 -12.06
C MET A 469 16.23 -20.02 -11.76
N ASN A 470 15.36 -20.49 -10.86
CA ASN A 470 14.30 -19.67 -10.27
C ASN A 470 14.97 -18.45 -9.62
N PRO A 471 14.66 -17.21 -10.02
CA PRO A 471 15.13 -16.06 -9.26
C PRO A 471 14.46 -16.09 -7.88
N SER A 472 15.29 -16.10 -6.84
CA SER A 472 14.91 -15.95 -5.43
C SER A 472 14.15 -14.63 -5.21
N PRO A 473 13.17 -14.54 -4.30
CA PRO A 473 12.32 -13.35 -4.09
C PRO A 473 13.01 -12.24 -3.25
N ASN A 474 14.29 -11.96 -3.49
CA ASN A 474 15.06 -10.97 -2.75
C ASN A 474 16.12 -10.35 -3.68
N SER A 475 15.81 -9.25 -4.35
CA SER A 475 16.82 -8.43 -5.05
C SER A 475 17.00 -7.09 -4.32
N TYR A 476 17.29 -7.16 -3.02
CA TYR A 476 17.68 -6.01 -2.20
C TYR A 476 19.18 -5.69 -2.45
N ALA A 477 19.60 -5.44 -3.69
CA ALA A 477 21.01 -5.14 -3.95
C ALA A 477 21.31 -3.65 -3.66
N ILE A 478 21.99 -3.34 -2.55
CA ILE A 478 22.53 -1.99 -2.25
C ILE A 478 23.73 -1.65 -3.15
N GLY A 479 24.35 -2.68 -3.71
CA GLY A 479 25.50 -2.60 -4.60
C GLY A 479 26.23 -3.95 -4.62
N THR A 480 27.38 -3.98 -5.27
CA THR A 480 28.25 -5.14 -5.38
C THR A 480 29.66 -4.76 -4.96
N LEU A 481 30.28 -5.59 -4.13
CA LEU A 481 31.73 -5.55 -3.90
C LEU A 481 32.41 -6.51 -4.86
N ILE A 482 33.43 -6.04 -5.57
CA ILE A 482 34.27 -6.89 -6.41
C ILE A 482 35.62 -7.03 -5.74
N CYS A 483 35.95 -8.24 -5.29
CA CYS A 483 37.26 -8.51 -4.71
C CYS A 483 38.34 -8.30 -5.78
N LYS A 484 39.26 -7.36 -5.57
CA LYS A 484 40.30 -7.04 -6.57
C LYS A 484 41.32 -8.17 -6.75
N ARG A 485 41.47 -9.03 -5.73
CA ARG A 485 42.39 -10.18 -5.77
C ARG A 485 41.81 -11.38 -6.51
N THR A 486 40.54 -11.71 -6.28
CA THR A 486 39.91 -12.93 -6.82
C THR A 486 38.96 -12.66 -7.97
N GLY A 487 38.49 -11.43 -8.16
CA GLY A 487 37.41 -11.07 -9.07
C GLY A 487 36.03 -11.53 -8.60
N GLU A 488 35.92 -12.01 -7.36
CA GLU A 488 34.65 -12.46 -6.78
C GLU A 488 33.67 -11.28 -6.67
N ASN A 489 32.46 -11.46 -7.20
CA ASN A 489 31.36 -10.50 -7.12
C ASN A 489 30.48 -10.85 -5.92
N ILE A 490 30.39 -9.93 -4.97
CA ILE A 490 29.67 -10.10 -3.72
C ILE A 490 28.52 -9.09 -3.70
N VAL A 491 27.31 -9.59 -3.91
CA VAL A 491 26.11 -8.75 -3.89
C VAL A 491 25.78 -8.39 -2.44
N ILE A 492 25.58 -7.10 -2.19
CA ILE A 492 25.18 -6.56 -0.91
C ILE A 492 23.66 -6.63 -0.84
N ASP A 493 23.14 -7.78 -0.40
CA ASP A 493 21.73 -8.14 -0.49
C ASP A 493 20.91 -7.90 0.80
N LYS A 494 21.47 -7.17 1.78
CA LYS A 494 20.85 -6.93 3.11
C LYS A 494 21.02 -5.48 3.59
N PRO A 495 20.03 -4.91 4.32
CA PRO A 495 20.08 -3.53 4.79
C PRO A 495 21.30 -3.16 5.62
N VAL A 496 21.79 -4.14 6.39
CA VAL A 496 23.08 -4.11 7.07
C VAL A 496 23.82 -5.35 6.62
N TYR A 497 24.88 -5.15 5.85
CA TYR A 497 25.70 -6.20 5.30
C TYR A 497 27.05 -6.23 6.02
N ARG A 498 27.26 -7.29 6.81
CA ARG A 498 28.40 -7.45 7.69
C ARG A 498 29.56 -8.16 7.00
N ILE A 499 30.76 -7.64 7.21
CA ILE A 499 31.99 -8.15 6.60
C ILE A 499 33.03 -8.40 7.69
N GLY A 500 33.67 -9.57 7.64
CA GLY A 500 34.73 -9.96 8.58
C GLY A 500 35.25 -11.36 8.29
N LYS A 501 36.06 -11.94 9.20
CA LYS A 501 36.63 -13.29 9.00
C LYS A 501 35.87 -14.44 9.64
N ASN A 502 34.79 -14.17 10.37
CA ASN A 502 34.03 -15.19 11.08
C ASN A 502 32.64 -15.36 10.45
N GLU A 503 32.37 -16.52 9.88
CA GLU A 503 31.07 -16.86 9.24
C GLU A 503 29.87 -16.74 10.17
N ASN A 504 30.03 -16.94 11.48
CA ASN A 504 28.90 -16.90 12.40
C ASN A 504 28.37 -15.47 12.65
N TYR A 505 29.12 -14.44 12.25
CA TYR A 505 28.81 -13.05 12.54
C TYR A 505 28.68 -12.17 11.30
N ASN A 506 29.11 -12.62 10.13
CA ASN A 506 29.19 -11.81 8.92
C ASN A 506 28.44 -12.42 7.75
N ASP A 507 27.87 -11.57 6.91
CA ASP A 507 27.19 -11.95 5.68
C ASP A 507 28.19 -12.33 4.59
N TYR A 508 29.32 -11.62 4.52
CA TYR A 508 30.48 -12.02 3.73
C TYR A 508 31.70 -12.29 4.59
N CYS A 509 32.30 -13.46 4.38
CA CYS A 509 33.44 -13.94 5.15
C CYS A 509 34.73 -13.90 4.32
N ILE A 510 35.68 -13.04 4.71
CA ILE A 510 37.03 -13.02 4.15
C ILE A 510 37.87 -14.07 4.88
N ARG A 511 37.91 -15.28 4.32
CA ARG A 511 38.60 -16.44 4.90
C ARG A 511 40.12 -16.32 4.83
N ASN A 512 40.81 -17.01 5.73
CA ASN A 512 42.27 -17.17 5.74
C ASN A 512 43.09 -15.88 5.78
N ASN A 513 42.49 -14.78 6.24
CA ASN A 513 43.17 -13.50 6.36
C ASN A 513 43.30 -13.10 7.85
N THR A 514 44.53 -13.01 8.34
CA THR A 514 44.81 -12.63 9.74
C THR A 514 44.68 -11.13 9.98
N ALA A 515 44.80 -10.31 8.93
CA ALA A 515 44.64 -8.86 8.99
C ALA A 515 43.17 -8.41 9.07
N VAL A 516 42.22 -9.30 8.78
CA VAL A 516 40.78 -9.04 8.91
C VAL A 516 40.27 -9.45 10.30
N SER A 517 39.58 -8.53 10.99
CA SER A 517 38.90 -8.79 12.26
C SER A 517 37.72 -9.77 12.15
N ARG A 518 37.33 -10.36 13.28
CA ARG A 518 36.18 -11.29 13.36
C ARG A 518 34.88 -10.65 12.90
N MET A 519 34.62 -9.41 13.31
CA MET A 519 33.68 -8.48 12.69
C MET A 519 34.51 -7.25 12.34
N HIS A 520 34.54 -6.85 11.08
CA HIS A 520 35.47 -5.82 10.59
C HIS A 520 34.74 -4.52 10.27
N ALA A 521 33.72 -4.62 9.43
CA ALA A 521 32.93 -3.48 8.98
C ALA A 521 31.49 -3.89 8.66
N GLU A 522 30.63 -2.90 8.56
CA GLU A 522 29.27 -3.05 8.08
C GLU A 522 29.03 -2.06 6.93
N ILE A 523 28.28 -2.49 5.92
CA ILE A 523 27.76 -1.62 4.87
C ILE A 523 26.26 -1.50 5.07
N HIS A 524 25.77 -0.27 5.18
CA HIS A 524 24.36 0.04 5.43
C HIS A 524 23.75 0.67 4.19
N GLY A 525 22.58 0.19 3.80
CA GLY A 525 21.74 0.84 2.79
C GLY A 525 21.00 2.01 3.42
N THR A 526 21.19 3.23 2.91
CA THR A 526 20.47 4.43 3.35
C THR A 526 19.70 5.06 2.21
N MET A 527 18.77 5.97 2.51
CA MET A 527 18.08 6.77 1.48
C MET A 527 19.01 7.62 0.62
N GLN A 528 20.27 7.81 1.02
CA GLN A 528 21.28 8.62 0.33
C GLN A 528 22.33 7.75 -0.40
N GLY A 529 22.15 6.43 -0.40
CA GLY A 529 23.10 5.45 -0.95
C GLY A 529 23.74 4.57 0.12
N ALA A 530 24.75 3.78 -0.28
CA ALA A 530 25.49 2.91 0.63
C ALA A 530 26.42 3.73 1.53
N VAL A 531 26.51 3.37 2.80
CA VAL A 531 27.52 3.90 3.74
C VAL A 531 28.26 2.74 4.39
N ILE A 532 29.54 2.94 4.73
CA ILE A 532 30.38 1.97 5.42
C ILE A 532 30.74 2.44 6.82
N ILE A 533 30.79 1.49 7.76
CA ILE A 533 31.15 1.71 9.17
C ILE A 533 32.21 0.68 9.56
N ASP A 534 33.35 1.13 10.08
CA ASP A 534 34.31 0.25 10.75
C ASP A 534 33.82 -0.06 12.18
N VAL A 535 33.62 -1.33 12.52
CA VAL A 535 33.05 -1.77 13.82
C VAL A 535 34.11 -2.12 14.87
N GLY A 536 35.25 -1.45 14.83
CA GLY A 536 36.35 -1.67 15.79
C GLY A 536 37.39 -2.66 15.27
N SER A 537 37.67 -2.63 13.97
CA SER A 537 38.66 -3.50 13.35
C SER A 537 40.09 -3.19 13.84
N THR A 538 40.95 -4.20 13.92
CA THR A 538 42.33 -4.03 14.46
C THR A 538 43.21 -3.25 13.50
N ASN A 539 43.12 -3.53 12.19
CA ASN A 539 43.95 -2.88 11.18
C ASN A 539 43.27 -1.68 10.51
N GLY A 540 41.98 -1.46 10.76
CA GLY A 540 41.20 -0.39 10.17
C GLY A 540 40.61 -0.76 8.81
N THR A 541 39.54 -0.05 8.48
CA THR A 541 38.93 0.00 7.15
C THR A 541 39.41 1.25 6.42
N PHE A 542 39.65 1.14 5.12
CA PHE A 542 40.06 2.25 4.26
C PHE A 542 39.08 2.41 3.10
N VAL A 543 38.79 3.65 2.72
CA VAL A 543 38.00 3.99 1.53
C VAL A 543 38.84 4.90 0.63
N SER A 544 39.10 4.43 -0.58
CA SER A 544 39.95 5.08 -1.59
C SER A 544 41.30 5.53 -1.03
N GLY A 545 41.94 4.65 -0.25
CA GLY A 545 43.24 4.88 0.38
C GLY A 545 43.22 5.67 1.70
N ASN A 546 42.08 6.21 2.12
CA ASN A 546 41.96 6.96 3.36
C ASN A 546 41.37 6.09 4.47
N ARG A 547 42.03 6.02 5.63
CA ARG A 547 41.52 5.28 6.79
C ARG A 547 40.29 5.96 7.35
N ILE A 548 39.21 5.21 7.53
CA ILE A 548 37.97 5.76 8.10
C ILE A 548 37.98 5.70 9.64
N PRO A 549 37.36 6.66 10.34
CA PRO A 549 37.21 6.59 11.80
C PRO A 549 36.27 5.46 12.23
N GLN A 550 36.61 4.78 13.33
CA GLN A 550 35.78 3.71 13.89
C GLN A 550 34.42 4.25 14.35
N GLY A 551 33.35 3.51 14.06
CA GLY A 551 31.98 3.86 14.42
C GLY A 551 31.36 5.02 13.63
N GLN A 552 32.09 5.62 12.68
CA GLN A 552 31.58 6.69 11.83
C GLN A 552 31.08 6.16 10.49
N GLN A 553 29.93 6.66 10.04
CA GLN A 553 29.38 6.38 8.71
C GLN A 553 30.10 7.19 7.65
N ILE A 554 30.66 6.51 6.64
CA ILE A 554 31.29 7.11 5.48
C ILE A 554 30.51 6.72 4.21
N PRO A 555 30.03 7.66 3.39
CA PRO A 555 29.37 7.34 2.13
C PRO A 555 30.27 6.57 1.17
N LEU A 556 29.68 5.58 0.49
CA LEU A 556 30.31 4.85 -0.60
C LEU A 556 29.75 5.31 -1.94
N HIS A 557 30.66 5.58 -2.88
CA HIS A 557 30.32 5.92 -4.26
C HIS A 557 30.84 4.84 -5.22
N PRO A 558 30.15 4.59 -6.35
CA PRO A 558 30.64 3.66 -7.37
C PRO A 558 32.10 3.95 -7.77
N GLY A 559 32.90 2.89 -7.85
CA GLY A 559 34.34 2.94 -8.11
C GLY A 559 35.22 3.19 -6.88
N ASN A 560 34.64 3.37 -5.68
CA ASN A 560 35.43 3.42 -4.44
C ASN A 560 36.14 2.09 -4.19
N VAL A 561 37.42 2.16 -3.82
CA VAL A 561 38.21 1.00 -3.40
C VAL A 561 38.17 0.92 -1.89
N ILE A 562 37.62 -0.15 -1.35
CA ILE A 562 37.48 -0.40 0.08
C ILE A 562 38.53 -1.43 0.48
N SER A 563 39.33 -1.14 1.51
CA SER A 563 40.28 -2.09 2.07
C SER A 563 39.85 -2.53 3.46
N PHE A 564 39.72 -3.84 3.67
CA PHE A 564 39.52 -4.46 4.98
C PHE A 564 40.82 -5.10 5.42
N GLY A 565 41.62 -4.40 6.23
CA GLY A 565 43.01 -4.81 6.46
C GLY A 565 43.82 -4.69 5.17
N ASP A 566 44.28 -5.81 4.61
CA ASP A 566 45.08 -5.90 3.39
C ASP A 566 44.30 -6.47 2.17
N GLU A 567 42.99 -6.68 2.29
CA GLU A 567 42.14 -7.13 1.18
C GLU A 567 41.35 -5.96 0.59
N GLU A 568 41.44 -5.79 -0.73
CA GLU A 568 40.78 -4.70 -1.45
C GLU A 568 39.55 -5.16 -2.26
N PHE A 569 38.51 -4.33 -2.23
CA PHE A 569 37.26 -4.51 -2.95
C PHE A 569 36.93 -3.23 -3.69
N GLU A 570 36.40 -3.33 -4.90
CA GLU A 570 35.81 -2.21 -5.63
C GLU A 570 34.30 -2.21 -5.40
N PHE A 571 33.73 -1.10 -4.92
CA PHE A 571 32.29 -0.94 -4.80
C PHE A 571 31.69 -0.51 -6.13
N ARG A 572 30.66 -1.24 -6.60
CA ARG A 572 29.83 -0.90 -7.75
C ARG A 572 28.37 -0.86 -7.31
N ASN A 573 27.56 -0.04 -7.97
CA ASN A 573 26.11 -0.04 -7.77
C ASN A 573 25.43 -0.72 -8.95
#